data_AF-A0A0Q5R260-F1
#
_entry.id   AF-A0A0Q5R260-F1
#
_cell.length_a   1.000
_cell.length_b   1.000
_cell.length_c   1.000
_cell.angle_alpha   90.00
_cell.angle_beta   90.00
_cell.angle_gamma   90.00
#
_symmetry.space_group_name_H-M   'P 1'
#
loop_
_entity.id
_entity.type
_entity.pdbx_description
1 polymer ?
#
loop_
_entity_poly.entity_id
_entity_poly.type
_entity_poly.pdbx_seq_one_letter_code
_entity_poly.pdbx_strand_id
1 'polypeptide(L)'
;MITLAADAQTHLAVFSDMTNEPLLFGRGRRLASQAQRLMAFTQYKGCSKDDCTTPFAHTEMHHAEVDWADGGNTDSPHMAPACGRHNRVVGSEPHQWSTEKISDGPDGGRYGWRRNTDPPDQLRANQLHRIDELLERHSRGDDPPCPERSEPPPARRFDLTWPRAPLYLAAS
;
A
#
# COMPACT_ATOMS: atom_id res chain seq x y z
N MET A 1 -40.11 15.35 -4.47
CA MET A 1 -39.53 14.08 -4.95
C MET A 1 -38.29 13.84 -4.10
N ILE A 2 -38.32 12.82 -3.23
CA ILE A 2 -37.22 12.51 -2.32
C ILE A 2 -36.37 11.42 -3.00
N THR A 3 -35.12 11.75 -3.35
CA THR A 3 -34.17 10.81 -3.94
C THR A 3 -33.44 10.10 -2.80
N LEU A 4 -33.79 8.84 -2.54
CA LEU A 4 -33.02 7.97 -1.66
C LEU A 4 -31.98 7.24 -2.53
N ALA A 5 -30.79 7.82 -2.65
CA ALA A 5 -29.64 7.06 -3.11
C ALA A 5 -29.21 6.16 -1.95
N ALA A 6 -29.61 4.89 -2.00
CA ALA A 6 -29.06 3.89 -1.10
C ALA A 6 -27.60 3.68 -1.51
N ASP A 7 -26.67 4.02 -0.62
CA ASP A 7 -25.28 3.54 -0.69
C ASP A 7 -25.31 2.01 -0.58
N ALA A 8 -25.50 1.35 -1.73
CA ALA A 8 -25.48 -0.10 -1.81
C ALA A 8 -24.03 -0.55 -1.64
N GLN A 9 -23.70 -1.09 -0.48
CA GLN A 9 -22.51 -1.92 -0.32
C GLN A 9 -22.73 -3.21 -1.12
N THR A 10 -22.33 -3.21 -2.40
CA THR A 10 -22.62 -4.26 -3.37
C THR A 10 -21.83 -5.56 -3.17
N HIS A 11 -20.99 -5.63 -2.14
CA HIS A 11 -20.10 -6.77 -1.94
C HIS A 11 -20.20 -7.27 -0.50
N LEU A 12 -20.96 -8.35 -0.33
CA LEU A 12 -20.92 -9.19 0.87
C LEU A 12 -20.17 -10.47 0.50
N ALA A 13 -18.96 -10.65 1.04
CA ALA A 13 -18.24 -11.91 0.91
C ALA A 13 -18.81 -12.91 1.93
N VAL A 14 -19.73 -13.76 1.47
CA VAL A 14 -20.23 -14.91 2.24
C VAL A 14 -19.60 -16.18 1.67
N PHE A 15 -18.79 -16.88 2.46
CA PHE A 15 -18.24 -18.16 2.05
C PHE A 15 -19.21 -19.29 2.45
N SER A 16 -19.28 -20.38 1.68
CA SER A 16 -20.27 -21.45 1.88
C SER A 16 -20.11 -22.20 3.20
N ASP A 17 -18.89 -22.22 3.74
CA ASP A 17 -18.49 -23.01 4.91
C ASP A 17 -18.15 -22.12 6.10
N MET A 18 -18.75 -20.92 6.18
CA MET A 18 -18.43 -19.93 7.21
C MET A 18 -18.78 -20.45 8.60
N THR A 19 -17.75 -20.66 9.41
CA THR A 19 -17.88 -20.57 10.86
C THR A 19 -18.24 -19.12 11.21
N ASN A 20 -18.99 -18.88 12.29
CA ASN A 20 -19.28 -17.53 12.81
C ASN A 20 -17.99 -16.86 13.37
N GLU A 21 -16.91 -16.84 12.59
CA GLU A 21 -15.61 -16.29 12.99
C GLU A 21 -15.73 -14.76 13.07
N PRO A 22 -15.48 -14.16 14.26
CA PRO A 22 -15.63 -12.72 14.40
C PRO A 22 -14.61 -11.95 13.54
N LEU A 23 -15.08 -10.89 12.89
CA LEU A 23 -14.24 -9.98 12.11
C LEU A 23 -13.71 -8.80 12.94
N LEU A 24 -14.19 -8.68 14.18
CA LEU A 24 -13.86 -7.62 15.13
C LEU A 24 -13.34 -8.28 16.42
N PHE A 25 -12.02 -8.38 16.59
CA PHE A 25 -11.40 -8.95 17.80
C PHE A 25 -10.99 -7.88 18.82
N GLY A 26 -11.00 -6.60 18.44
CA GLY A 26 -10.48 -5.52 19.24
C GLY A 26 -9.05 -5.82 19.71
N ARG A 27 -8.86 -5.83 21.03
CA ARG A 27 -7.59 -6.12 21.69
C ARG A 27 -7.44 -7.55 22.20
N GLY A 28 -8.44 -8.42 21.99
CA GLY A 28 -8.43 -9.80 22.52
C GLY A 28 -7.39 -10.71 21.86
N ARG A 29 -6.92 -10.37 20.66
CA ARG A 29 -5.91 -11.12 19.92
C ARG A 29 -5.10 -10.18 19.05
N ARG A 30 -3.78 -10.36 18.99
CA ARG A 30 -2.89 -9.56 18.13
C ARG A 30 -2.94 -9.95 16.64
N LEU A 31 -3.06 -11.24 16.38
CA LEU A 31 -2.96 -11.79 15.02
C LEU A 31 -4.34 -11.90 14.38
N ALA A 32 -4.43 -11.44 13.13
CA ALA A 32 -5.63 -11.59 12.33
C ALA A 32 -6.01 -13.06 12.11
N SER A 33 -7.31 -13.34 12.06
CA SER A 33 -7.83 -14.65 11.70
C SER A 33 -7.74 -14.97 10.21
N GLN A 34 -8.12 -16.19 9.83
CA GLN A 34 -8.22 -16.57 8.43
C GLN A 34 -9.30 -15.75 7.72
N ALA A 35 -10.49 -15.60 8.30
CA ALA A 35 -11.55 -14.78 7.72
C ALA A 35 -11.12 -13.33 7.49
N GLN A 36 -10.45 -12.72 8.47
CA GLN A 36 -9.92 -11.34 8.36
C GLN A 36 -8.86 -11.23 7.24
N ARG A 37 -8.01 -12.25 7.08
CA ARG A 37 -7.03 -12.30 5.97
C ARG A 37 -7.70 -12.48 4.60
N LEU A 38 -8.74 -13.29 4.50
CA LEU A 38 -9.50 -13.46 3.26
C LEU A 38 -10.20 -12.16 2.85
N MET A 39 -10.79 -11.44 3.81
CA MET A 39 -11.36 -10.12 3.57
C MET A 39 -10.31 -9.13 3.05
N ALA A 40 -9.11 -9.12 3.65
CA ALA A 40 -8.03 -8.28 3.15
C ALA A 40 -7.54 -8.70 1.76
N PHE A 41 -7.55 -10.00 1.44
CA PHE A 41 -7.13 -10.50 0.13
C PHE A 41 -8.02 -9.97 -1.00
N THR A 42 -9.35 -9.98 -0.82
CA THR A 42 -10.28 -9.49 -1.84
C THR A 42 -10.11 -8.01 -2.12
N GLN A 43 -9.77 -7.23 -1.09
CA GLN A 43 -9.56 -5.79 -1.22
C GLN A 43 -8.19 -5.44 -1.82
N TYR A 44 -7.11 -6.05 -1.34
CA TYR A 44 -5.75 -5.59 -1.65
C TYR A 44 -4.99 -6.44 -2.66
N LYS A 45 -5.26 -7.75 -2.77
CA LYS A 45 -4.57 -8.72 -3.64
C LYS A 45 -3.03 -8.84 -3.45
N GLY A 46 -2.41 -7.99 -2.62
CA GLY A 46 -0.99 -7.99 -2.27
C GLY A 46 -0.64 -6.97 -1.20
N CYS A 47 0.61 -6.53 -1.10
CA CYS A 47 1.03 -5.52 -0.12
C CYS A 47 0.31 -4.18 -0.40
N SER A 48 -0.24 -3.55 0.63
CA SER A 48 -0.98 -2.28 0.49
C SER A 48 -0.12 -1.05 0.19
N LYS A 49 1.20 -1.12 0.47
CA LYS A 49 2.17 -0.06 0.21
C LYS A 49 2.28 0.24 -1.28
N ASP A 50 2.15 1.51 -1.65
CA ASP A 50 2.30 1.98 -3.03
C ASP A 50 3.59 1.48 -3.69
N ASP A 51 3.44 1.09 -4.96
CA ASP A 51 4.48 0.56 -5.84
C ASP A 51 5.18 -0.72 -5.35
N CYS A 52 4.62 -1.40 -4.34
CA CYS A 52 5.12 -2.70 -3.89
C CYS A 52 4.56 -3.84 -4.75
N THR A 53 5.41 -4.78 -5.16
CA THR A 53 5.01 -5.96 -5.95
C THR A 53 4.85 -7.23 -5.11
N THR A 54 5.06 -7.16 -3.79
CA THR A 54 5.02 -8.35 -2.94
C THR A 54 3.61 -8.95 -2.89
N PRO A 55 3.43 -10.22 -3.29
CA PRO A 55 2.11 -10.84 -3.34
C PRO A 55 1.56 -11.09 -1.94
N PHE A 56 0.24 -11.23 -1.84
CA PHE A 56 -0.47 -11.34 -0.55
C PHE A 56 0.04 -12.48 0.34
N ALA A 57 0.46 -13.60 -0.26
CA ALA A 57 1.02 -14.75 0.44
C ALA A 57 2.28 -14.42 1.27
N HIS A 58 2.98 -13.33 0.95
CA HIS A 58 4.17 -12.84 1.66
C HIS A 58 3.87 -11.57 2.48
N THR A 59 2.62 -11.42 2.93
CA THR A 59 2.19 -10.29 3.77
C THR A 59 1.67 -10.74 5.14
N GLU A 60 1.84 -9.83 6.09
CA GLU A 60 1.25 -9.87 7.42
C GLU A 60 0.12 -8.84 7.49
N MET A 61 -0.86 -9.06 8.37
CA MET A 61 -1.87 -8.03 8.64
C MET A 61 -1.25 -6.98 9.56
N HIS A 62 -1.05 -5.79 9.02
CA HIS A 62 -0.60 -4.60 9.71
C HIS A 62 -1.81 -3.84 10.24
N HIS A 63 -1.71 -3.34 11.48
CA HIS A 63 -2.71 -2.49 12.12
C HIS A 63 -2.62 -1.07 11.55
N ALA A 64 -3.29 -0.86 10.41
CA ALA A 64 -3.07 0.28 9.53
C ALA A 64 -3.69 1.59 10.01
N GLU A 65 -4.71 1.55 10.88
CA GLU A 65 -5.27 2.76 11.49
C GLU A 65 -4.39 3.27 12.64
N VAL A 66 -4.01 2.36 13.53
CA VAL A 66 -3.23 2.62 14.74
C VAL A 66 -2.38 1.39 14.98
N ASP A 67 -1.09 1.56 15.22
CA ASP A 67 -0.18 0.44 15.43
C ASP A 67 -0.61 -0.42 16.64
N TRP A 68 -0.31 -1.72 16.60
CA TRP A 68 -0.67 -2.62 17.73
C TRP A 68 -0.05 -2.15 19.05
N ALA A 69 1.18 -1.64 19.00
CA ALA A 69 1.89 -1.13 20.18
C ALA A 69 1.15 0.07 20.82
N ASP A 70 0.47 0.87 20.00
CA ASP A 70 -0.23 2.09 20.39
C ASP A 70 -1.73 1.87 20.67
N GLY A 71 -2.16 0.60 20.76
CA GLY A 71 -3.54 0.27 21.09
C GLY A 71 -4.42 -0.06 19.88
N GLY A 72 -3.84 -0.27 18.70
CA GLY A 72 -4.55 -0.74 17.52
C GLY A 72 -5.38 -2.01 17.74
N ASN A 73 -6.52 -2.08 17.06
CA ASN A 73 -7.45 -3.21 17.12
C ASN A 73 -7.24 -4.19 15.98
N THR A 74 -7.34 -5.48 16.27
CA THR A 74 -7.38 -6.55 15.26
C THR A 74 -8.79 -6.68 14.70
N ASP A 75 -9.21 -5.65 13.96
CA ASP A 75 -10.54 -5.56 13.33
C ASP A 75 -10.36 -5.42 11.82
N SER A 76 -11.14 -6.14 11.02
CA SER A 76 -10.98 -6.12 9.55
C SER A 76 -10.96 -4.72 8.94
N PRO A 77 -11.81 -3.77 9.38
CA PRO A 77 -11.79 -2.41 8.84
C PRO A 77 -10.53 -1.60 9.20
N HIS A 78 -9.75 -2.02 10.19
CA HIS A 78 -8.62 -1.25 10.75
C HIS A 78 -7.25 -1.83 10.38
N MET A 79 -7.22 -2.82 9.49
CA MET A 79 -6.00 -3.53 9.09
C MET A 79 -5.80 -3.53 7.58
N ALA A 80 -4.55 -3.60 7.16
CA ALA A 80 -4.17 -3.79 5.76
C ALA A 80 -2.99 -4.76 5.65
N PRO A 81 -2.83 -5.49 4.54
CA PRO A 81 -1.67 -6.35 4.35
C PRO A 81 -0.41 -5.53 4.11
N ALA A 82 0.68 -5.86 4.78
CA ALA A 82 2.02 -5.30 4.55
C ALA A 82 3.06 -6.41 4.49
N CYS A 83 4.00 -6.34 3.55
CA CYS A 83 5.15 -7.24 3.57
C CYS A 83 6.07 -6.92 4.74
N GLY A 84 6.91 -7.87 5.16
CA GLY A 84 7.75 -7.67 6.35
C GLY A 84 8.63 -6.42 6.30
N ARG A 85 9.12 -6.03 5.11
CA ARG A 85 9.86 -4.76 4.92
C ARG A 85 8.99 -3.55 5.24
N HIS A 86 7.78 -3.50 4.66
CA HIS A 86 6.90 -2.34 4.80
C HIS A 86 6.25 -2.25 6.18
N ASN A 87 5.92 -3.40 6.80
CA ASN A 87 5.42 -3.44 8.17
C ASN A 87 6.43 -2.82 9.17
N ARG A 88 7.74 -3.01 8.94
CA ARG A 88 8.81 -2.51 9.82
C ARG A 88 9.18 -1.04 9.66
N VAL A 89 8.71 -0.37 8.62
CA VAL A 89 9.02 1.06 8.37
C VAL A 89 7.86 1.98 8.75
N VAL A 90 6.77 1.44 9.28
CA VAL A 90 5.69 2.25 9.85
C VAL A 90 6.15 2.89 11.16
N GLY A 91 5.78 4.14 11.37
CA GLY A 91 6.01 4.87 12.60
C GLY A 91 5.86 6.38 12.41
N SER A 92 6.12 7.15 13.48
CA SER A 92 5.92 8.61 13.53
C SER A 92 7.14 9.45 13.15
N GLU A 93 8.33 8.86 13.09
CA GLU A 93 9.58 9.60 12.90
C GLU A 93 9.77 10.07 11.45
N PRO A 94 10.62 11.09 11.21
CA PRO A 94 11.04 11.46 9.88
C PRO A 94 11.58 10.26 9.09
N HIS A 95 11.23 10.19 7.80
CA HIS A 95 11.58 9.10 6.88
C HIS A 95 10.94 7.73 7.16
N GLN A 96 10.16 7.59 8.23
CA GLN A 96 9.22 6.48 8.38
C GLN A 96 7.96 6.74 7.52
N TRP A 97 7.04 5.79 7.57
CA TRP A 97 5.80 5.83 6.82
C TRP A 97 4.60 5.84 7.75
N SER A 98 3.59 6.61 7.38
CA SER A 98 2.28 6.58 8.01
C SER A 98 1.26 6.00 7.04
N THR A 99 0.29 5.27 7.58
CA THR A 99 -0.86 4.75 6.86
C THR A 99 -2.10 5.55 7.24
N GLU A 100 -2.98 5.78 6.27
CA GLU A 100 -4.26 6.44 6.49
C GLU A 100 -5.30 5.85 5.54
N LYS A 101 -6.55 5.72 6.01
CA LYS A 101 -7.65 5.27 5.17
C LYS A 101 -8.03 6.39 4.20
N ILE A 102 -8.04 6.07 2.91
CA ILE A 102 -8.47 6.98 1.86
C ILE A 102 -10.00 7.08 1.93
N SER A 103 -10.52 8.31 2.05
CA SER A 103 -11.96 8.56 2.13
C SER A 103 -12.64 8.50 0.77
N ASP A 104 -12.01 9.07 -0.26
CA ASP A 104 -12.67 9.40 -1.53
C ASP A 104 -11.90 8.89 -2.75
N GLY A 105 -12.59 8.82 -3.88
CA GLY A 105 -12.01 8.43 -5.17
C GLY A 105 -11.94 6.92 -5.37
N PRO A 106 -11.24 6.45 -6.42
CA PRO A 106 -11.22 5.05 -6.81
C PRO A 106 -10.57 4.13 -5.76
N ASP A 107 -9.77 4.69 -4.86
CA ASP A 107 -9.12 3.97 -3.76
C ASP A 107 -9.85 4.11 -2.41
N GLY A 108 -11.04 4.72 -2.40
CA GLY A 108 -11.85 4.90 -1.20
C GLY A 108 -12.03 3.61 -0.39
N GLY A 109 -11.85 3.70 0.92
CA GLY A 109 -11.92 2.58 1.85
C GLY A 109 -10.64 1.73 1.96
N ARG A 110 -9.62 1.99 1.14
CA ARG A 110 -8.30 1.34 1.23
C ARG A 110 -7.34 2.18 2.09
N TYR A 111 -6.31 1.54 2.63
CA TYR A 111 -5.20 2.26 3.27
C TYR A 111 -4.19 2.74 2.23
N GLY A 112 -3.99 4.04 2.20
CA GLY A 112 -2.87 4.69 1.53
C GLY A 112 -1.68 4.82 2.47
N TRP A 113 -0.51 5.04 1.87
CA TRP A 113 0.76 5.24 2.56
C TRP A 113 1.31 6.61 2.19
N ARG A 114 1.85 7.32 3.18
CA ARG A 114 2.62 8.56 2.99
C ARG A 114 3.94 8.47 3.72
N ARG A 115 4.99 9.03 3.14
CA ARG A 115 6.25 9.20 3.85
C ARG A 115 6.14 10.39 4.82
N ASN A 116 6.70 10.24 6.01
CA ASN A 116 6.79 11.32 6.99
C ASN A 116 7.92 12.27 6.56
N THR A 117 7.56 13.29 5.79
CA THR A 117 8.43 14.40 5.36
C THR A 117 7.83 15.73 5.77
N ASP A 118 8.63 16.80 5.68
CA ASP A 118 8.17 18.19 5.82
C ASP A 118 8.56 18.96 4.53
N PRO A 119 7.58 19.33 3.66
CA PRO A 119 6.14 19.09 3.80
C PRO A 119 5.75 17.60 3.65
N PRO A 120 4.56 17.18 4.12
CA PRO A 120 4.10 15.80 4.01
C PRO A 120 4.02 15.30 2.57
N ASP A 121 4.44 14.04 2.36
CA ASP A 121 4.33 13.37 1.07
C ASP A 121 2.87 13.00 0.74
N GLN A 122 2.59 12.72 -0.53
CA GLN A 122 1.26 12.36 -0.98
C GLN A 122 0.83 10.99 -0.44
N LEU A 123 -0.42 10.89 0.03
CA LEU A 123 -1.04 9.62 0.39
C LEU A 123 -1.37 8.81 -0.87
N ARG A 124 -0.80 7.61 -1.01
CA ARG A 124 -0.99 6.74 -2.20
C ARG A 124 -1.34 5.31 -1.81
N ALA A 125 -2.35 4.72 -2.44
CA ALA A 125 -2.62 3.29 -2.35
C ALA A 125 -1.87 2.52 -3.45
N ASN A 126 -1.65 1.22 -3.22
CA ASN A 126 -1.02 0.36 -4.22
C ASN A 126 -1.95 -0.01 -5.37
N GLN A 127 -1.65 0.50 -6.56
CA GLN A 127 -2.39 0.16 -7.77
C GLN A 127 -1.93 -1.15 -8.42
N LEU A 128 -0.69 -1.60 -8.19
CA LEU A 128 -0.06 -2.70 -8.93
C LEU A 128 -0.74 -4.06 -8.72
N HIS A 129 -1.45 -4.25 -7.63
CA HIS A 129 -2.20 -5.49 -7.37
C HIS A 129 -3.62 -5.47 -7.95
N ARG A 130 -4.01 -4.39 -8.66
CA ARG A 130 -5.31 -4.21 -9.33
C ARG A 130 -5.10 -4.01 -10.84
N ILE A 131 -4.26 -4.85 -11.46
CA ILE A 131 -3.92 -4.75 -12.89
C ILE A 131 -5.19 -4.78 -13.76
N ASP A 132 -6.20 -5.55 -13.36
CA ASP A 132 -7.52 -5.59 -14.01
C ASP A 132 -8.16 -4.19 -14.10
N GLU A 133 -8.26 -3.48 -12.97
CA GLU A 133 -8.83 -2.13 -12.93
C GLU A 133 -7.97 -1.10 -13.65
N LEU A 134 -6.64 -1.23 -13.54
CA LEU A 134 -5.68 -0.40 -14.27
C LEU A 134 -5.87 -0.54 -15.79
N LEU A 135 -6.01 -1.77 -16.28
CA LEU A 135 -6.23 -2.05 -17.70
C LEU A 135 -7.59 -1.53 -18.17
N GLU A 136 -8.63 -1.67 -17.36
CA GLU A 136 -9.96 -1.13 -17.68
C GLU A 136 -9.94 0.40 -17.78
N ARG A 137 -9.29 1.09 -16.82
CA ARG A 137 -9.14 2.55 -16.86
C ARG A 137 -8.39 3.01 -18.09
N HIS A 138 -7.26 2.36 -18.42
CA HIS A 138 -6.49 2.66 -19.61
C HIS A 138 -7.33 2.49 -20.88
N SER A 139 -8.11 1.40 -20.95
CA SER A 139 -8.98 1.10 -22.10
C SER A 139 -10.09 2.13 -22.30
N ARG A 140 -10.54 2.80 -21.23
CA ARG A 140 -11.53 3.89 -21.28
C ARG A 140 -10.94 5.25 -21.62
N GLY A 141 -9.61 5.39 -21.61
CA GLY A 141 -8.93 6.67 -21.81
C GLY A 141 -8.99 7.60 -20.60
N ASP A 142 -9.33 7.07 -19.42
CA ASP A 142 -9.47 7.81 -18.16
C ASP A 142 -8.14 7.95 -17.40
N ASP A 143 -7.01 7.66 -18.04
CA ASP A 143 -5.72 7.82 -17.40
C ASP A 143 -5.43 9.31 -17.14
N PRO A 144 -4.86 9.63 -15.96
CA PRO A 144 -4.42 10.99 -15.70
C PRO A 144 -3.43 11.41 -16.79
N PRO A 145 -3.50 12.66 -17.28
CA PRO A 145 -2.56 13.15 -18.28
C PRO A 145 -1.13 12.95 -17.77
N CYS A 146 -0.23 12.51 -18.66
CA CYS A 146 1.17 12.40 -18.32
C CYS A 146 1.63 13.78 -17.83
N PRO A 147 2.22 13.89 -16.61
CA PRO A 147 2.69 15.18 -16.13
C PRO A 147 3.64 15.77 -17.17
N GLU A 148 3.48 17.06 -17.48
CA GLU A 148 4.40 17.75 -18.39
C GLU A 148 5.83 17.50 -17.92
N ARG A 149 6.58 16.73 -18.71
CA ARG A 149 8.01 16.54 -18.44
C ARG A 149 8.65 17.89 -18.71
N SER A 150 9.01 18.61 -17.65
CA SER A 150 10.04 19.63 -17.78
C SER A 150 11.29 18.94 -18.32
N GLU A 151 11.94 19.56 -19.31
CA GLU A 151 13.23 19.06 -19.80
C GLU A 151 14.15 18.85 -18.58
N PRO A 152 14.67 17.63 -18.37
CA PRO A 152 15.63 17.43 -17.30
C PRO A 152 16.79 18.41 -17.53
N PRO A 153 17.33 19.03 -16.47
CA PRO A 153 18.50 19.89 -16.63
C PRO A 153 19.58 19.10 -17.37
N PRO A 154 20.32 19.73 -18.30
CA PRO A 154 21.33 19.04 -19.08
C PRO A 154 22.24 18.26 -18.15
N ALA A 155 22.39 16.97 -18.41
CA ALA A 155 23.19 16.09 -17.57
C ALA A 155 24.57 16.72 -17.38
N ARG A 156 24.99 16.91 -16.12
CA ARG A 156 26.36 17.33 -15.83
C ARG A 156 27.29 16.30 -16.46
N ARG A 157 28.06 16.72 -17.47
CA ARG A 157 29.17 15.93 -18.00
C ARG A 157 30.18 15.76 -16.86
N PHE A 158 30.28 14.56 -16.32
CA PHE A 158 31.42 14.18 -15.52
C PHE A 158 32.52 13.77 -16.48
N ASP A 159 33.56 14.58 -16.59
CA ASP A 159 34.78 14.21 -17.30
C ASP A 159 35.51 13.16 -16.47
N LEU A 160 35.13 11.89 -16.68
CA LEU A 160 35.80 10.74 -16.13
C LEU A 160 37.17 10.59 -16.82
N THR A 161 38.22 11.11 -16.18
CA THR A 161 39.60 10.81 -16.56
C THR A 161 39.99 9.45 -15.97
N TRP A 162 39.95 8.41 -16.80
CA TRP A 162 40.46 7.10 -16.42
C TRP A 162 41.98 7.19 -16.24
N PRO A 163 42.55 6.82 -15.08
CA PRO A 163 43.99 6.73 -14.94
C PRO A 163 44.53 5.66 -15.89
N ARG A 164 45.55 6.02 -16.68
CA ARG A 164 46.19 5.11 -17.65
C ARG A 164 47.10 4.04 -17.01
N ALA A 165 47.11 3.94 -15.69
CA ALA A 165 47.96 2.99 -14.96
C ALA A 165 47.15 1.78 -14.49
N PRO A 166 47.62 0.54 -14.73
CA PRO A 166 46.97 -0.65 -14.18
C PRO A 166 47.06 -0.65 -12.65
N LEU A 167 45.92 -0.88 -11.99
CA LEU A 167 45.76 -0.87 -10.52
C LEU A 167 46.28 -2.14 -9.81
N TYR A 168 47.25 -2.85 -10.39
CA TYR A 168 47.83 -4.03 -9.77
C TYR A 168 49.36 -3.97 -9.82
N LEU A 169 49.98 -3.86 -8.64
CA LEU A 169 51.36 -4.29 -8.43
C LEU A 169 51.36 -5.82 -8.42
N ALA A 170 52.12 -6.44 -9.33
CA ALA A 170 52.35 -7.87 -9.30
C ALA A 170 53.01 -8.25 -7.97
N ALA A 171 52.35 -9.12 -7.21
CA ALA A 171 52.94 -9.74 -6.02
C ALA A 171 54.18 -10.54 -6.44
N SER A 172 55.29 -10.33 -5.73
CA SER A 172 56.53 -11.11 -5.83
C SER A 172 56.61 -12.15 -4.71
#